data_AF-A0AAV8CIQ2-F1
#
_entry.id   AF-A0AAV8CIQ2-F1
#
_cell.length_a   1.000
_cell.length_b   1.000
_cell.length_c   1.000
_cell.angle_alpha   90.00
_cell.angle_beta   90.00
_cell.angle_gamma   90.00
#
_symmetry.space_group_name_H-M   'P 1'
#
loop_
_entity.id
_entity.type
_entity.pdbx_description
1 polymer ?
#
loop_
_entity_poly.entity_id
_entity_poly.type
_entity_poly.pdbx_seq_one_letter_code
_entity_poly.pdbx_strand_id
1 'polypeptide(L)'
;MPLLSLLSITRAWLEIQSFQYDERDFEGLPFDFFGGFVGFLGYGLKIECGASVNRHKSTTPDACLFFSDNLLVIDHTNGDVYLLAIRDSTNLSNQWLVETEKKLIRLAARPKIMNIKFPSKTSPQRESSFIPEKSKTQYLRDVAKCLNFIRDGESYELCLTSQQRKRVGDIDKLGLYLKLREKNPAPYAAWLNFENEKLAVFCSSPERFLRLDRHGILEAKPIKGTISRGNTIEEDERLRLQLQYSEKDQAENLMIVDLLRNDLGRVCQPGTVQVSRLMEVQSYSTVHTMVSTIQGQKKTNLTPVHCIQAAFPGGSMTGAPKLRSMELLDLVESCPRGIYSGSIGFISYNGTFDLNIVI
;
A
#
# COMPACT_ATOMS: atom_id res chain seq x y z
N MET A 1 -18.13 4.25 -18.25
CA MET A 1 -18.20 5.06 -17.02
C MET A 1 -17.09 6.11 -17.06
N PRO A 2 -17.38 7.40 -16.89
CA PRO A 2 -16.36 8.43 -16.95
C PRO A 2 -15.45 8.33 -15.72
N LEU A 3 -14.15 8.53 -15.94
CA LEU A 3 -13.13 8.49 -14.91
C LEU A 3 -13.39 9.59 -13.87
N LEU A 4 -13.49 9.17 -12.62
CA LEU A 4 -13.64 10.05 -11.47
C LEU A 4 -12.26 10.47 -10.98
N SER A 5 -11.70 11.54 -11.55
CA SER A 5 -10.38 12.08 -11.20
C SER A 5 -10.35 12.89 -9.89
N LEU A 6 -11.42 12.88 -9.09
CA LEU A 6 -11.55 13.54 -7.78
C LEU A 6 -12.48 12.71 -6.86
N LEU A 7 -12.06 11.49 -6.51
CA LEU A 7 -12.75 10.71 -5.48
C LEU A 7 -12.09 10.99 -4.11
N SER A 8 -12.86 11.63 -3.22
CA SER A 8 -12.61 11.48 -1.79
C SER A 8 -12.81 10.01 -1.41
N ILE A 9 -12.15 9.55 -0.33
CA ILE A 9 -12.33 8.18 0.18
C ILE A 9 -13.82 7.93 0.46
N THR A 10 -14.51 8.98 0.92
CA THR A 10 -15.95 8.99 1.19
C THR A 10 -16.79 8.74 -0.07
N ARG A 11 -16.43 9.32 -1.22
CA ARG A 11 -17.23 9.19 -2.45
C ARG A 11 -17.13 7.78 -3.04
N ALA A 12 -15.96 7.17 -3.03
CA ALA A 12 -15.79 5.77 -3.44
C ALA A 12 -16.67 4.83 -2.60
N TRP A 13 -16.80 5.12 -1.30
CA TRP A 13 -17.67 4.34 -0.42
C TRP A 13 -19.15 4.56 -0.68
N LEU A 14 -19.60 5.80 -0.93
CA LEU A 14 -20.99 6.06 -1.30
C LEU A 14 -21.40 5.30 -2.56
N GLU A 15 -20.49 5.17 -3.52
CA GLU A 15 -20.72 4.34 -4.71
C GLU A 15 -20.80 2.84 -4.35
N ILE A 16 -19.91 2.31 -3.50
CA ILE A 16 -20.00 0.93 -3.01
C ILE A 16 -21.33 0.65 -2.28
N GLN A 17 -21.85 1.60 -1.50
CA GLN A 17 -23.11 1.41 -0.77
C GLN A 17 -24.34 1.24 -1.66
N SER A 18 -24.24 1.62 -2.95
CA SER A 18 -25.31 1.37 -3.90
C SER A 18 -25.41 -0.09 -4.34
N PHE A 19 -24.38 -0.89 -4.10
CA PHE A 19 -24.35 -2.31 -4.47
C PHE A 19 -25.05 -3.14 -3.40
N GLN A 20 -26.03 -3.92 -3.83
CA GLN A 20 -26.60 -4.99 -3.02
C GLN A 20 -25.85 -6.29 -3.34
N TYR A 21 -25.57 -7.07 -2.32
CA TYR A 21 -24.88 -8.36 -2.44
C TYR A 21 -25.43 -9.35 -1.42
N ASP A 22 -25.20 -10.63 -1.68
CA ASP A 22 -25.52 -11.75 -0.79
C ASP A 22 -24.22 -12.39 -0.28
N GLU A 23 -24.17 -12.87 0.96
CA GLU A 23 -22.98 -13.56 1.47
C GLU A 23 -22.65 -14.84 0.67
N ARG A 24 -23.66 -15.44 0.03
CA ARG A 24 -23.51 -16.57 -0.89
C ARG A 24 -22.69 -16.24 -2.14
N ASP A 25 -22.60 -14.96 -2.52
CA ASP A 25 -21.85 -14.53 -3.71
C ASP A 25 -20.33 -14.80 -3.58
N PHE A 26 -19.85 -14.93 -2.35
CA PHE A 26 -18.44 -15.14 -2.03
C PHE A 26 -18.19 -16.31 -1.06
N GLU A 27 -19.18 -17.19 -0.89
CA GLU A 27 -19.03 -18.42 -0.12
C GLU A 27 -17.99 -19.33 -0.77
N GLY A 28 -17.06 -19.87 0.03
CA GLY A 28 -16.00 -20.77 -0.43
C GLY A 28 -14.80 -20.11 -1.12
N LEU A 29 -14.82 -18.79 -1.38
CA LEU A 29 -13.69 -18.09 -2.00
C LEU A 29 -12.56 -17.81 -0.97
N PRO A 30 -11.28 -18.14 -1.28
CA PRO A 30 -10.16 -18.08 -0.33
C PRO A 30 -9.54 -16.68 -0.15
N PHE A 31 -10.11 -15.64 -0.76
CA PHE A 31 -9.60 -14.26 -0.75
C PHE A 31 -10.73 -13.28 -0.48
N ASP A 32 -10.42 -12.07 0.00
CA ASP A 32 -11.43 -11.10 0.44
C ASP A 32 -11.82 -10.06 -0.61
N PHE A 33 -11.24 -10.09 -1.81
CA PHE A 33 -11.59 -9.17 -2.89
C PHE A 33 -12.52 -9.82 -3.92
N PHE A 34 -13.77 -9.38 -3.95
CA PHE A 34 -14.80 -9.92 -4.86
C PHE A 34 -15.13 -8.99 -6.03
N GLY A 35 -14.41 -7.88 -6.13
CA GLY A 35 -14.68 -6.74 -7.00
C GLY A 35 -15.09 -5.51 -6.20
N GLY A 36 -15.08 -4.35 -6.85
CA GLY A 36 -15.13 -3.05 -6.19
C GLY A 36 -14.00 -2.14 -6.67
N PHE A 37 -13.51 -1.24 -5.83
CA PHE A 37 -12.49 -0.29 -6.21
C PHE A 37 -11.07 -0.82 -6.02
N VAL A 38 -10.20 -0.63 -7.01
CA VAL A 38 -8.75 -0.92 -6.94
C VAL A 38 -7.98 0.31 -7.38
N GLY A 39 -6.97 0.71 -6.63
CA GLY A 39 -6.10 1.80 -7.06
C GLY A 39 -5.27 2.37 -5.93
N PHE A 40 -5.08 3.69 -5.92
CA PHE A 40 -4.27 4.36 -4.92
C PHE A 40 -5.00 5.51 -4.22
N LEU A 41 -4.60 5.73 -2.97
CA LEU A 41 -4.91 6.86 -2.12
C LEU A 41 -3.60 7.61 -1.86
N GLY A 42 -3.48 8.84 -2.34
CA GLY A 42 -2.31 9.68 -2.13
C GLY A 42 -2.25 10.24 -0.71
N TYR A 43 -1.04 10.57 -0.26
CA TYR A 43 -0.78 11.13 1.07
C TYR A 43 -1.57 12.43 1.33
N GLY A 44 -1.89 13.20 0.27
CA GLY A 44 -2.69 14.41 0.36
C GLY A 44 -4.10 14.20 0.95
N LEU A 45 -4.63 12.97 0.91
CA LEU A 45 -5.89 12.62 1.57
C LEU A 45 -5.84 12.68 3.11
N LYS A 46 -4.67 12.95 3.70
CA LYS A 46 -4.54 13.23 5.14
C LYS A 46 -5.49 14.34 5.65
N ILE A 47 -5.92 15.26 4.77
CA ILE A 47 -6.92 16.30 5.10
C ILE A 47 -8.26 15.68 5.51
N GLU A 48 -8.69 14.61 4.82
CA GLU A 48 -9.92 13.88 5.17
C GLU A 48 -9.76 13.05 6.47
N CYS A 49 -8.54 13.01 7.01
CA CYS A 49 -8.15 12.21 8.17
C CYS A 49 -7.72 13.10 9.37
N GLY A 50 -8.07 14.39 9.32
CA GLY A 50 -7.86 15.34 10.42
C GLY A 50 -6.61 16.22 10.30
N ALA A 51 -5.81 16.11 9.24
CA ALA A 51 -4.77 17.09 8.96
C ALA A 51 -5.37 18.45 8.59
N SER A 52 -4.73 19.53 9.03
CA SER A 52 -5.24 20.90 8.85
C SER A 52 -4.99 21.46 7.44
N VAL A 53 -3.86 21.13 6.82
CA VAL A 53 -3.46 21.68 5.52
C VAL A 53 -2.61 20.70 4.71
N ASN A 54 -2.65 20.86 3.39
CA ASN A 54 -1.63 20.35 2.47
C ASN A 54 -0.83 21.56 2.00
N ARG A 55 0.36 21.78 2.54
CA ARG A 55 1.18 22.95 2.16
C ARG A 55 1.60 22.93 0.68
N HIS A 56 1.73 21.74 0.12
CA HIS A 56 2.20 21.51 -1.25
C HIS A 56 1.17 20.73 -2.06
N LYS A 57 1.01 21.08 -3.35
CA LYS A 57 0.04 20.45 -4.25
C LYS A 57 0.73 19.50 -5.23
N SER A 58 0.28 18.25 -5.27
CA SER A 58 0.80 17.24 -6.21
C SER A 58 0.34 17.53 -7.65
N THR A 59 1.17 17.12 -8.61
CA THR A 59 0.77 17.07 -10.03
C THR A 59 -0.04 15.82 -10.35
N THR A 60 0.04 14.79 -9.51
CA THR A 60 -0.83 13.61 -9.59
C THR A 60 -2.11 13.84 -8.82
N PRO A 61 -3.22 13.17 -9.18
CA PRO A 61 -4.43 13.14 -8.36
C PRO A 61 -4.14 12.65 -6.93
N ASP A 62 -4.97 13.08 -5.97
CA ASP A 62 -4.93 12.60 -4.58
C ASP A 62 -5.55 11.20 -4.43
N ALA A 63 -6.32 10.73 -5.41
CA ALA A 63 -6.76 9.34 -5.53
C ALA A 63 -7.04 9.00 -6.98
N CYS A 64 -6.83 7.74 -7.35
CA CYS A 64 -7.32 7.21 -8.63
C CYS A 64 -7.65 5.73 -8.46
N LEU A 65 -8.89 5.36 -8.76
CA LEU A 65 -9.46 4.04 -8.52
C LEU A 65 -10.15 3.52 -9.79
N PHE A 66 -9.89 2.28 -10.15
CA PHE A 66 -10.68 1.52 -11.10
C PHE A 66 -11.87 0.90 -10.37
N PHE A 67 -13.05 0.92 -10.98
CA PHE A 67 -14.09 -0.03 -10.58
C PHE A 67 -13.82 -1.36 -11.32
N SER A 68 -13.44 -2.39 -10.57
CA SER A 68 -13.13 -3.72 -11.06
C SER A 68 -14.35 -4.62 -10.91
N ASP A 69 -15.10 -4.74 -12.01
CA ASP A 69 -16.26 -5.59 -12.16
C ASP A 69 -15.93 -6.96 -12.78
N ASN A 70 -14.77 -7.11 -13.40
CA ASN A 70 -14.28 -8.36 -13.97
C ASN A 70 -12.93 -8.71 -13.35
N LEU A 71 -12.79 -9.92 -12.79
CA LEU A 71 -11.61 -10.34 -12.05
C LEU A 71 -11.08 -11.69 -12.54
N LEU A 72 -9.76 -11.78 -12.62
CA LEU A 72 -9.00 -13.02 -12.77
C LEU A 72 -8.11 -13.15 -11.52
N VAL A 73 -8.38 -14.13 -10.68
CA VAL A 73 -7.58 -14.40 -9.47
C VAL A 73 -6.80 -15.69 -9.69
N ILE A 74 -5.49 -15.63 -9.45
CA ILE A 74 -4.59 -16.78 -9.56
C ILE A 74 -4.17 -17.17 -8.14
N ASP A 75 -4.67 -18.31 -7.67
CA ASP A 75 -4.26 -18.88 -6.40
C ASP A 75 -3.08 -19.82 -6.62
N HIS A 76 -1.88 -19.34 -6.31
CA HIS A 76 -0.66 -20.13 -6.42
C HIS A 76 -0.57 -21.26 -5.39
N THR A 77 -1.33 -21.20 -4.30
CA THR A 77 -1.29 -22.20 -3.22
C THR A 77 -1.99 -23.48 -3.66
N ASN A 78 -3.20 -23.35 -4.21
CA ASN A 78 -3.99 -24.48 -4.68
C ASN A 78 -3.80 -24.75 -6.18
N GLY A 79 -3.19 -23.82 -6.93
CA GLY A 79 -3.06 -23.90 -8.38
C GLY A 79 -4.34 -23.53 -9.14
N ASP A 80 -5.31 -22.93 -8.45
CA ASP A 80 -6.62 -22.58 -8.99
C ASP A 80 -6.61 -21.21 -9.70
N VAL A 81 -7.50 -21.07 -10.68
CA VAL A 81 -7.78 -19.80 -11.35
C VAL A 81 -9.27 -19.51 -11.24
N TYR A 82 -9.61 -18.39 -10.60
CA TYR A 82 -10.98 -17.93 -10.42
C TYR A 82 -11.28 -16.83 -11.43
N LEU A 83 -12.43 -16.96 -12.12
CA LEU A 83 -12.99 -15.92 -12.98
C LEU A 83 -14.27 -15.40 -12.33
N LEU A 84 -14.29 -14.12 -11.96
CA LEU A 84 -15.42 -13.48 -11.30
C LEU A 84 -15.91 -12.30 -12.13
N ALA A 85 -17.23 -12.07 -12.11
CA ALA A 85 -17.82 -10.87 -12.69
C ALA A 85 -18.98 -10.35 -11.85
N ILE A 86 -18.97 -9.05 -11.52
CA ILE A 86 -20.10 -8.32 -10.95
C ILE A 86 -21.07 -7.99 -12.09
N ARG A 87 -22.36 -8.26 -11.89
CA ARG A 87 -23.39 -8.05 -12.90
C ARG A 87 -24.70 -7.61 -12.28
N ASP A 88 -25.50 -6.92 -13.08
CA ASP A 88 -26.93 -6.78 -12.80
C ASP A 88 -27.62 -8.14 -12.99
N SER A 89 -28.53 -8.45 -12.06
CA SER A 89 -29.45 -9.58 -12.09
C SER A 89 -30.15 -9.81 -13.44
N THR A 90 -30.33 -8.76 -14.24
CA THR A 90 -31.04 -8.80 -15.52
C THR A 90 -30.19 -9.28 -16.72
N ASN A 91 -28.85 -9.29 -16.60
CA ASN A 91 -27.95 -9.68 -17.70
C ASN A 91 -27.05 -10.87 -17.31
N LEU A 92 -27.53 -12.08 -17.61
CA LEU A 92 -26.87 -13.32 -17.22
C LEU A 92 -25.73 -13.75 -18.17
N SER A 93 -25.69 -13.27 -19.41
CA SER A 93 -24.63 -13.63 -20.37
C SER A 93 -23.43 -12.69 -20.25
N ASN A 94 -22.29 -13.19 -19.77
CA ASN A 94 -21.04 -12.42 -19.79
C ASN A 94 -20.08 -12.98 -20.85
N GLN A 95 -20.01 -12.31 -22.00
CA GLN A 95 -19.08 -12.67 -23.07
C GLN A 95 -17.62 -12.62 -22.59
N TRP A 96 -17.28 -11.71 -21.67
CA TRP A 96 -15.92 -11.61 -21.14
C TRP A 96 -15.51 -12.87 -20.36
N LEU A 97 -16.39 -13.43 -19.53
CA LEU A 97 -16.10 -14.68 -18.80
C LEU A 97 -15.80 -15.83 -19.77
N VAL A 98 -16.70 -16.03 -20.74
CA VAL A 98 -16.57 -17.12 -21.74
C VAL A 98 -15.33 -16.95 -22.61
N GLU A 99 -15.04 -15.73 -23.06
CA GLU A 99 -13.85 -15.46 -23.87
C GLU A 99 -12.57 -15.61 -23.07
N THR A 100 -12.56 -15.17 -21.82
CA THR A 100 -11.38 -15.25 -20.95
C THR A 100 -11.10 -16.70 -20.57
N GLU A 101 -12.12 -17.48 -20.23
CA GLU A 101 -12.02 -18.91 -20.01
C GLU A 101 -11.41 -19.62 -21.25
N LYS A 102 -11.96 -19.36 -22.45
CA LYS A 102 -11.41 -19.91 -23.70
C LYS A 102 -9.95 -19.51 -23.92
N LYS A 103 -9.57 -18.26 -23.61
CA LYS A 103 -8.18 -17.79 -23.71
C LYS A 103 -7.28 -18.53 -22.73
N LEU A 104 -7.70 -18.72 -21.48
CA LEU A 104 -6.94 -19.45 -20.46
C LEU A 104 -6.75 -20.91 -20.83
N ILE A 105 -7.80 -21.61 -21.29
CA ILE A 105 -7.70 -23.00 -21.75
C ILE A 105 -6.72 -23.11 -22.92
N ARG A 106 -6.77 -22.18 -23.88
CA ARG A 106 -5.80 -22.15 -24.99
C ARG A 106 -4.37 -21.88 -24.51
N LEU A 107 -4.18 -21.03 -23.50
CA LEU A 107 -2.87 -20.77 -22.92
C LEU A 107 -2.32 -21.98 -22.17
N ALA A 108 -3.16 -22.69 -21.43
CA ALA A 108 -2.81 -23.92 -20.73
C ALA A 108 -2.45 -25.07 -21.70
N ALA A 109 -3.10 -25.12 -22.87
CA ALA A 109 -2.84 -26.12 -23.91
C ALA A 109 -1.55 -25.84 -24.72
N ARG A 110 -0.94 -24.65 -24.60
CA ARG A 110 0.33 -24.36 -25.26
C ARG A 110 1.48 -25.02 -24.50
N PRO A 111 2.48 -25.60 -25.19
CA PRO A 111 3.71 -26.04 -24.52
C PRO A 111 4.29 -24.85 -23.75
N LYS A 112 4.85 -25.09 -22.55
CA LYS A 112 5.54 -24.07 -21.75
C LYS A 112 6.68 -23.47 -22.60
N ILE A 113 6.41 -22.40 -23.33
CA ILE A 113 7.45 -21.57 -23.93
C ILE A 113 8.06 -20.80 -22.77
N MET A 114 9.01 -21.45 -22.09
CA MET A 114 9.96 -20.81 -21.19
C MET A 114 10.85 -19.92 -22.05
N ASN A 115 10.40 -18.69 -22.28
CA ASN A 115 11.19 -17.48 -22.52
C ASN A 115 10.27 -16.45 -23.18
N ILE A 116 9.45 -15.76 -22.38
CA ILE A 116 8.97 -14.45 -22.80
C ILE A 116 10.19 -13.53 -22.70
N LYS A 117 11.01 -13.51 -23.76
CA LYS A 117 11.98 -12.44 -23.96
C LYS A 117 11.17 -11.19 -24.24
N PHE A 118 10.95 -10.38 -23.22
CA PHE A 118 10.40 -9.05 -23.42
C PHE A 118 11.31 -8.32 -24.41
N PRO A 119 10.78 -7.76 -25.51
CA PRO A 119 11.59 -7.04 -26.46
C PRO A 119 12.25 -5.86 -25.73
N SER A 120 13.54 -5.98 -25.43
CA SER A 120 14.31 -4.85 -24.93
C SER A 120 14.52 -3.91 -26.11
N LYS A 121 13.65 -2.91 -26.26
CA LYS A 121 14.04 -1.71 -26.99
C LYS A 121 15.13 -1.03 -26.18
N THR A 122 16.38 -1.45 -26.39
CA THR A 122 17.56 -0.71 -25.95
C THR A 122 17.68 0.51 -26.85
N SER A 123 16.91 1.56 -26.53
CA SER A 123 17.32 2.90 -26.93
C SER A 123 18.64 3.21 -26.21
N PRO A 124 19.59 3.91 -26.84
CA PRO A 124 20.78 4.38 -26.15
C PRO A 124 20.33 5.40 -25.12
N GLN A 125 20.08 4.94 -23.89
CA GLN A 125 19.84 5.83 -22.77
C GLN A 125 21.18 6.51 -22.49
N ARG A 126 21.27 7.79 -22.87
CA ARG A 126 22.17 8.70 -22.15
C ARG A 126 21.93 8.45 -20.66
N GLU A 127 23.00 8.23 -19.91
CA GLU A 127 22.97 8.07 -18.45
C GLU A 127 22.47 9.36 -17.80
N SER A 128 21.17 9.64 -17.89
CA SER A 128 20.54 10.65 -17.06
C SER A 128 20.38 10.04 -15.68
N SER A 129 21.11 10.59 -14.72
CA SER A 129 20.96 10.25 -13.31
C SER A 129 19.62 10.76 -12.77
N PHE A 130 19.19 10.20 -11.65
CA PHE A 130 18.09 10.79 -10.89
C PHE A 130 18.50 12.18 -10.38
N ILE A 131 17.58 13.13 -10.52
CA ILE A 131 17.73 14.50 -10.01
C ILE A 131 17.02 14.54 -8.65
N PRO A 132 17.75 14.78 -7.54
CA PRO A 132 17.14 14.93 -6.23
C PRO A 132 16.46 16.29 -6.10
N GLU A 133 15.32 16.33 -5.40
CA GLU A 133 14.58 17.55 -5.10
C GLU A 133 15.38 18.48 -4.16
N LYS A 134 16.15 17.88 -3.24
CA LYS A 134 16.96 18.60 -2.25
C LYS A 134 18.44 18.23 -2.41
N SER A 135 19.32 19.21 -2.24
CA SER A 135 20.75 18.94 -2.08
C SER A 135 21.00 18.22 -0.75
N LYS A 136 22.13 17.49 -0.65
CA LYS A 136 22.57 16.85 0.60
C LYS A 136 22.60 17.86 1.77
N THR A 137 23.15 19.05 1.53
CA THR A 137 23.24 20.11 2.54
C THR A 137 21.86 20.62 2.97
N GLN A 138 20.91 20.75 2.03
CA GLN A 138 19.54 21.11 2.39
C GLN A 138 18.88 20.02 3.23
N TYR A 139 19.00 18.75 2.82
CA TYR A 139 18.41 17.63 3.55
C TYR A 139 18.95 17.51 4.98
N LEU A 140 20.26 17.67 5.18
CA LEU A 140 20.86 17.65 6.53
C LEU A 140 20.38 18.82 7.41
N ARG A 141 20.14 20.00 6.84
CA ARG A 141 19.53 21.13 7.57
C ARG A 141 18.09 20.82 7.97
N ASP A 142 17.34 20.16 7.09
CA ASP A 142 15.95 19.76 7.37
C ASP A 142 15.88 18.67 8.45
N VAL A 143 16.82 17.71 8.45
CA VAL A 143 17.00 16.75 9.55
C VAL A 143 17.30 17.46 10.86
N ALA A 144 18.21 18.44 10.86
CA ALA A 144 18.54 19.20 12.07
C ALA A 144 17.32 19.96 12.63
N LYS A 145 16.46 20.52 11.75
CA LYS A 145 15.17 21.11 12.15
C LYS A 145 14.24 20.09 12.79
N CYS A 146 14.10 18.90 12.19
CA CYS A 146 13.28 17.81 12.75
C CYS A 146 13.78 17.40 14.14
N LEU A 147 15.09 17.27 14.32
CA LEU A 147 15.70 16.96 15.61
C LEU A 147 15.46 18.06 16.66
N ASN A 148 15.43 19.33 16.26
CA ASN A 148 15.08 20.43 17.17
C ASN A 148 13.61 20.32 17.62
N PHE A 149 12.67 20.06 16.71
CA PHE A 149 11.27 19.81 17.11
C PHE A 149 11.15 18.65 18.10
N ILE A 150 11.92 17.57 17.89
CA ILE A 150 11.92 16.44 18.83
C ILE A 150 12.48 16.86 20.20
N ARG A 151 13.58 17.61 20.24
CA ARG A 151 14.16 18.13 21.50
C ARG A 151 13.23 19.07 22.25
N ASP A 152 12.47 19.88 21.51
CA ASP A 152 11.50 20.82 22.06
C ASP A 152 10.20 20.12 22.53
N GLY A 153 10.09 18.79 22.35
CA GLY A 153 8.95 17.99 22.79
C GLY A 153 7.73 18.06 21.86
N GLU A 154 7.89 18.58 20.64
CA GLU A 154 6.80 18.75 19.67
C GLU A 154 6.39 17.42 19.00
N SER A 155 7.33 16.47 18.90
CA SER A 155 7.12 15.14 18.33
C SER A 155 8.13 14.16 18.93
N TYR A 156 7.80 12.89 19.04
CA TYR A 156 8.74 11.84 19.44
C TYR A 156 9.55 11.32 18.24
N GLU A 157 8.92 11.23 17.08
CA GLU A 157 9.53 10.79 15.82
C GLU A 157 8.99 11.60 14.64
N LEU A 158 9.81 11.82 13.61
CA LEU A 158 9.41 12.44 12.34
C LEU A 158 10.03 11.67 11.16
N CYS A 159 9.20 11.13 10.29
CA CYS A 159 9.62 10.49 9.04
C CYS A 159 9.79 11.57 7.95
N LEU A 160 10.94 12.24 7.94
CA LEU A 160 11.29 13.22 6.90
C LEU A 160 11.59 12.52 5.57
N THR A 161 11.02 13.03 4.48
CA THR A 161 11.16 12.41 3.16
C THR A 161 11.72 13.38 2.11
N SER A 162 12.20 12.83 0.99
CA SER A 162 12.64 13.59 -0.17
C SER A 162 12.30 12.86 -1.45
N GLN A 163 12.32 13.57 -2.57
CA GLN A 163 11.96 13.02 -3.87
C GLN A 163 13.16 12.99 -4.81
N GLN A 164 13.20 11.98 -5.68
CA GLN A 164 14.09 11.93 -6.83
C GLN A 164 13.30 11.73 -8.11
N ARG A 165 13.72 12.39 -9.20
CA ARG A 165 13.03 12.36 -10.49
C ARG A 165 14.00 12.05 -11.61
N LYS A 166 13.56 11.27 -12.58
CA LYS A 166 14.29 11.03 -13.82
C LYS A 166 13.33 11.20 -14.99
N ARG A 167 13.73 12.01 -15.97
CA ARG A 167 12.99 12.08 -17.23
C ARG A 167 13.26 10.79 -18.01
N VAL A 168 12.19 10.08 -18.33
CA VAL A 168 12.21 8.88 -19.15
C VAL A 168 11.50 9.19 -20.46
N GLY A 169 11.94 8.58 -21.55
CA GLY A 169 11.23 8.62 -22.83
C GLY A 169 10.03 7.67 -22.82
N ASP A 170 9.66 7.19 -24.00
CA ASP A 170 8.73 6.08 -24.10
C ASP A 170 9.37 4.80 -23.52
N ILE A 171 8.73 4.22 -22.50
CA ILE A 171 9.22 3.04 -21.78
C ILE A 171 8.16 1.95 -21.83
N ASP A 172 8.61 0.71 -21.96
CA ASP A 172 7.76 -0.45 -21.71
C ASP A 172 7.43 -0.51 -20.21
N LYS A 173 6.26 0.05 -19.84
CA LYS A 173 5.79 0.14 -18.46
C LYS A 173 5.67 -1.24 -17.82
N LEU A 174 5.09 -2.21 -18.52
CA LEU A 174 4.91 -3.56 -18.00
C LEU A 174 6.26 -4.27 -17.87
N GLY A 175 7.12 -4.18 -18.87
CA GLY A 175 8.47 -4.74 -18.81
C GLY A 175 9.31 -4.15 -17.67
N LEU A 176 9.14 -2.85 -17.36
CA LEU A 176 9.80 -2.23 -16.21
C LEU A 176 9.27 -2.78 -14.87
N TYR A 177 7.95 -2.92 -14.73
CA TYR A 177 7.36 -3.53 -13.52
C TYR A 177 7.81 -4.97 -13.32
N LEU A 178 7.85 -5.77 -14.38
CA LEU A 178 8.27 -7.18 -14.28
C LEU A 178 9.72 -7.30 -13.83
N LYS A 179 10.61 -6.41 -14.31
CA LYS A 179 11.99 -6.32 -13.81
C LYS A 179 12.07 -5.89 -12.34
N LEU A 180 11.20 -4.97 -11.91
CA LEU A 180 11.10 -4.58 -10.50
C LEU A 180 10.66 -5.77 -9.63
N ARG A 181 9.60 -6.48 -10.04
CA ARG A 181 9.05 -7.64 -9.34
C ARG A 181 10.05 -8.79 -9.23
N GLU A 182 10.87 -8.99 -10.26
CA GLU A 182 11.95 -9.98 -10.25
C GLU A 182 13.09 -9.59 -9.31
N LYS A 183 13.54 -8.32 -9.35
CA LYS A 183 14.69 -7.86 -8.55
C LYS A 183 14.37 -7.58 -7.08
N ASN A 184 13.16 -7.14 -6.80
CA ASN A 184 12.72 -6.77 -5.45
C ASN A 184 11.28 -7.22 -5.25
N PRO A 185 11.02 -8.53 -5.05
CA PRO A 185 9.68 -9.03 -4.79
C PRO A 185 9.21 -8.57 -3.41
N ALA A 186 7.94 -8.18 -3.30
CA ALA A 186 7.34 -7.73 -2.04
C ALA A 186 5.91 -8.26 -1.87
N PRO A 187 5.46 -8.49 -0.63
CA PRO A 187 4.13 -9.05 -0.32
C PRO A 187 2.97 -8.19 -0.82
N TYR A 188 3.14 -6.87 -0.89
CA TYR A 188 2.09 -5.94 -1.32
C TYR A 188 2.49 -5.18 -2.59
N ALA A 189 3.10 -5.90 -3.55
CA ALA A 189 3.48 -5.35 -4.84
C ALA A 189 2.25 -5.10 -5.74
N ALA A 190 2.29 -4.04 -6.53
CA ALA A 190 1.21 -3.67 -7.44
C ALA A 190 1.72 -2.96 -8.70
N TRP A 191 0.99 -3.16 -9.80
CA TRP A 191 1.12 -2.39 -11.02
C TRP A 191 -0.23 -1.81 -11.39
N LEU A 192 -0.29 -0.49 -11.53
CA LEU A 192 -1.49 0.24 -11.94
C LEU A 192 -1.16 1.08 -13.18
N ASN A 193 -1.96 0.98 -14.22
CA ASN A 193 -1.79 1.76 -15.46
C ASN A 193 -3.05 2.56 -15.75
N PHE A 194 -3.04 3.83 -15.35
CA PHE A 194 -4.12 4.80 -15.59
C PHE A 194 -3.82 5.54 -16.89
N GLU A 195 -4.13 4.94 -18.03
CA GLU A 195 -3.78 5.49 -19.35
C GLU A 195 -4.39 6.87 -19.61
N ASN A 196 -5.64 7.05 -19.22
CA ASN A 196 -6.37 8.31 -19.37
C ASN A 196 -5.72 9.44 -18.56
N GLU A 197 -5.11 9.12 -17.41
CA GLU A 197 -4.38 10.08 -16.57
C GLU A 197 -2.89 10.15 -16.89
N LYS A 198 -2.44 9.44 -17.94
CA LYS A 198 -1.04 9.33 -18.35
C LYS A 198 -0.12 8.96 -17.17
N LEU A 199 -0.64 8.12 -16.27
CA LEU A 199 0.01 7.76 -15.01
C LEU A 199 0.15 6.23 -14.94
N ALA A 200 1.36 5.77 -14.59
CA ALA A 200 1.60 4.38 -14.22
C ALA A 200 2.31 4.33 -12.87
N VAL A 201 1.86 3.43 -12.00
CA VAL A 201 2.40 3.26 -10.65
C VAL A 201 2.97 1.85 -10.53
N PHE A 202 4.23 1.78 -10.10
CA PHE A 202 4.94 0.55 -9.80
C PHE A 202 5.22 0.54 -8.30
N CYS A 203 4.67 -0.44 -7.59
CA CYS A 203 4.83 -0.56 -6.15
C CYS A 203 5.44 -1.91 -5.80
N SER A 204 6.43 -1.90 -4.91
CA SER A 204 6.98 -3.11 -4.30
C SER A 204 7.08 -2.90 -2.78
N SER A 205 5.91 -2.78 -2.14
CA SER A 205 5.84 -2.46 -0.72
C SER A 205 5.90 -3.71 0.16
N PRO A 206 6.75 -3.73 1.21
CA PRO A 206 6.76 -4.75 2.23
C PRO A 206 5.70 -4.54 3.31
N GLU A 207 5.09 -3.36 3.39
CA GLU A 207 4.31 -2.93 4.56
C GLU A 207 2.81 -2.87 4.27
N ARG A 208 2.01 -3.56 5.10
CA ARG A 208 0.56 -3.42 5.11
C ARG A 208 0.20 -2.23 5.99
N PHE A 209 -0.51 -1.27 5.40
CA PHE A 209 -1.08 -0.15 6.12
C PHE A 209 -2.25 -0.64 6.99
N LEU A 210 -3.28 -1.19 6.36
CA LEU A 210 -4.52 -1.57 7.04
C LEU A 210 -5.29 -2.59 6.21
N ARG A 211 -5.85 -3.61 6.86
CA ARG A 211 -6.74 -4.61 6.26
C ARG A 211 -8.00 -4.76 7.12
N LEU A 212 -9.16 -4.85 6.48
CA LEU A 212 -10.40 -5.29 7.08
C LEU A 212 -10.88 -6.56 6.36
N ASP A 213 -10.93 -7.67 7.07
CA ASP A 213 -11.43 -8.93 6.52
C ASP A 213 -12.95 -9.08 6.64
N ARG A 214 -13.49 -10.14 6.04
CA ARG A 214 -14.94 -10.44 6.04
C ARG A 214 -15.50 -10.78 7.42
N HIS A 215 -14.65 -11.11 8.39
CA HIS A 215 -15.04 -11.36 9.79
C HIS A 215 -15.05 -10.08 10.62
N GLY A 216 -14.71 -8.94 10.02
CA GLY A 216 -14.67 -7.64 10.67
C GLY A 216 -13.42 -7.43 11.52
N ILE A 217 -12.36 -8.21 11.31
CA ILE A 217 -11.06 -8.01 11.96
C ILE A 217 -10.31 -6.93 11.19
N LEU A 218 -10.03 -5.83 11.89
CA LEU A 218 -9.21 -4.74 11.42
C LEU A 218 -7.76 -4.99 11.86
N GLU A 219 -6.82 -5.04 10.92
CA GLU A 219 -5.41 -5.37 11.15
C GLU A 219 -4.48 -4.30 10.56
N ALA A 220 -3.44 -3.91 11.30
CA ALA A 220 -2.30 -3.14 10.80
C ALA A 220 -0.98 -3.88 11.08
N LYS A 221 0.01 -3.75 10.18
CA LYS A 221 1.32 -4.39 10.31
C LYS A 221 2.48 -3.40 10.12
N PRO A 222 2.74 -2.53 11.11
CA PRO A 222 3.84 -1.58 11.01
C PRO A 222 5.20 -2.27 10.97
N ILE A 223 6.11 -1.64 10.25
CA ILE A 223 7.50 -2.06 10.13
C ILE A 223 8.43 -0.96 10.67
N LYS A 224 9.39 -1.36 11.53
CA LYS A 224 10.52 -0.52 11.94
C LYS A 224 11.75 -1.37 12.14
N GLY A 225 12.88 -0.96 11.57
CA GLY A 225 14.11 -1.74 11.54
C GLY A 225 14.14 -2.74 10.39
N THR A 226 15.14 -2.57 9.53
CA THR A 226 15.39 -3.42 8.36
C THR A 226 16.89 -3.63 8.23
N ILE A 227 17.31 -4.88 8.02
CA ILE A 227 18.72 -5.24 7.81
C ILE A 227 18.83 -6.16 6.60
N SER A 228 19.90 -6.05 5.82
CA SER A 228 20.12 -6.90 4.65
C SER A 228 20.25 -8.38 5.04
N ARG A 229 19.95 -9.29 4.11
CA ARG A 229 20.32 -10.70 4.25
C ARG A 229 21.84 -10.86 4.28
N GLY A 230 22.32 -11.87 5.00
CA GLY A 230 23.73 -12.26 5.03
C GLY A 230 24.14 -13.03 3.79
N ASN A 231 25.44 -13.06 3.50
CA ASN A 231 25.99 -13.85 2.39
C ASN A 231 26.18 -15.33 2.78
N THR A 232 26.23 -15.62 4.08
CA THR A 232 26.26 -16.99 4.64
C THR A 232 25.15 -17.16 5.65
N ILE A 233 24.82 -18.41 6.01
CA ILE A 233 23.77 -18.73 6.99
C ILE A 233 24.12 -18.12 8.35
N GLU A 234 25.39 -18.19 8.75
CA GLU A 234 25.87 -17.67 10.03
C GLU A 234 25.83 -16.14 10.07
N GLU A 235 26.21 -15.48 8.96
CA GLU A 235 26.08 -14.03 8.85
C GLU A 235 24.61 -13.60 8.86
N ASP A 236 23.75 -14.34 8.16
CA ASP A 236 22.31 -14.05 8.05
C ASP A 236 21.62 -14.14 9.40
N GLU A 237 21.87 -15.21 10.18
CA GLU A 237 21.36 -15.36 11.54
C GLU A 237 21.91 -14.28 12.49
N ARG A 238 23.19 -13.94 12.37
CA ARG A 238 23.77 -12.84 13.18
C ARG A 238 23.07 -11.51 12.89
N LEU A 239 22.85 -11.17 11.62
CA LEU A 239 22.15 -9.94 11.24
C LEU A 239 20.69 -9.96 11.71
N ARG A 240 20.02 -11.11 11.61
CA ARG A 240 18.65 -11.29 12.11
C ARG A 240 18.58 -11.06 13.63
N LEU A 241 19.48 -11.65 14.41
CA LEU A 241 19.57 -11.45 15.86
C LEU A 241 19.96 -10.02 16.22
N GLN A 242 20.86 -9.39 15.46
CA GLN A 242 21.23 -8.00 15.64
C GLN A 242 20.00 -7.08 15.52
N LEU A 243 19.15 -7.29 14.51
CA LEU A 243 17.89 -6.55 14.37
C LEU A 243 16.92 -6.90 15.51
N GLN A 244 16.79 -8.18 15.85
CA GLN A 244 15.88 -8.65 16.90
C GLN A 244 16.13 -7.97 18.25
N TYR A 245 17.40 -7.72 18.59
CA TYR A 245 17.82 -7.11 19.86
C TYR A 245 18.28 -5.65 19.72
N SER A 246 17.98 -4.99 18.61
CA SER A 246 18.30 -3.57 18.44
C SER A 246 17.36 -2.72 19.31
N GLU A 247 17.87 -2.18 20.41
CA GLU A 247 17.09 -1.33 21.34
C GLU A 247 16.45 -0.13 20.61
N LYS A 248 17.18 0.44 19.64
CA LYS A 248 16.69 1.55 18.82
C LYS A 248 15.48 1.12 17.99
N ASP A 249 15.61 0.03 17.23
CA ASP A 249 14.53 -0.42 16.33
C ASP A 249 13.32 -0.92 17.12
N GLN A 250 13.54 -1.57 18.28
CA GLN A 250 12.47 -1.95 19.21
C GLN A 250 11.74 -0.72 19.76
N ALA A 251 12.46 0.33 20.17
CA ALA A 251 11.84 1.56 20.67
C ALA A 251 11.00 2.26 19.59
N GLU A 252 11.54 2.43 18.37
CA GLU A 252 10.80 2.99 17.24
C GLU A 252 9.57 2.13 16.90
N ASN A 253 9.71 0.80 16.87
CA ASN A 253 8.58 -0.10 16.61
C ASN A 253 7.48 0.04 17.67
N LEU A 254 7.86 0.07 18.95
CA LEU A 254 6.91 0.21 20.07
C LEU A 254 6.12 1.51 19.99
N MET A 255 6.78 2.61 19.62
CA MET A 255 6.13 3.90 19.44
C MET A 255 5.05 3.85 18.35
N ILE A 256 5.34 3.20 17.22
CA ILE A 256 4.35 3.03 16.14
C ILE A 256 3.24 2.05 16.54
N VAL A 257 3.56 0.99 17.28
CA VAL A 257 2.56 0.07 17.83
C VAL A 257 1.57 0.83 18.72
N ASP A 258 2.05 1.67 19.62
CA ASP A 258 1.16 2.43 20.52
C ASP A 258 0.28 3.42 19.76
N LEU A 259 0.86 4.14 18.79
CA LEU A 259 0.11 5.01 17.88
C LEU A 259 -1.01 4.23 17.15
N LEU A 260 -0.71 3.05 16.61
CA LEU A 260 -1.70 2.24 15.90
C LEU A 260 -2.74 1.63 16.84
N ARG A 261 -2.38 1.26 18.07
CA ARG A 261 -3.36 0.84 19.08
C ARG A 261 -4.36 1.96 19.38
N ASN A 262 -3.89 3.20 19.49
CA ASN A 262 -4.76 4.36 19.66
C ASN A 262 -5.65 4.60 18.42
N ASP A 263 -5.09 4.47 17.22
CA ASP A 263 -5.85 4.62 15.97
C ASP A 263 -6.97 3.58 15.85
N LEU A 264 -6.63 2.30 16.04
CA LEU A 264 -7.60 1.20 16.00
C LEU A 264 -8.60 1.31 17.16
N GLY A 265 -8.19 1.79 18.34
CA GLY A 265 -9.07 1.99 19.50
C GLY A 265 -10.24 2.94 19.23
N ARG A 266 -10.11 3.87 18.29
CA ARG A 266 -11.20 4.77 17.88
C ARG A 266 -12.31 4.04 17.13
N VAL A 267 -11.96 3.00 16.36
CA VAL A 267 -12.86 2.32 15.40
C VAL A 267 -13.17 0.86 15.73
N CYS A 268 -12.45 0.26 16.67
CA CYS A 268 -12.66 -1.10 17.14
C CYS A 268 -13.47 -1.14 18.45
N GLN A 269 -14.11 -2.28 18.72
CA GLN A 269 -14.85 -2.52 19.95
C GLN A 269 -13.92 -2.40 21.17
N PRO A 270 -14.32 -1.72 22.26
CA PRO A 270 -13.50 -1.63 23.46
C PRO A 270 -13.04 -3.00 23.96
N GLY A 271 -11.76 -3.10 24.35
CA GLY A 271 -11.16 -4.36 24.84
C GLY A 271 -10.75 -5.36 23.76
N THR A 272 -11.06 -5.13 22.47
CA THR A 272 -10.68 -6.06 21.37
C THR A 272 -9.35 -5.73 20.71
N VAL A 273 -8.82 -4.53 20.90
CA VAL A 273 -7.55 -4.11 20.29
C VAL A 273 -6.38 -4.78 21.03
N GLN A 274 -5.68 -5.66 20.33
CA GLN A 274 -4.55 -6.43 20.86
C GLN A 274 -3.36 -6.40 19.91
N VAL A 275 -2.17 -6.54 20.48
CA VAL A 275 -0.93 -6.75 19.72
C VAL A 275 -0.69 -8.24 19.67
N SER A 276 -1.07 -8.88 18.56
CA SER A 276 -1.01 -10.34 18.42
C SER A 276 0.42 -10.85 18.20
N ARG A 277 1.28 -10.02 17.61
CA ARG A 277 2.72 -10.26 17.46
C ARG A 277 3.47 -8.95 17.69
N LEU A 278 4.46 -8.94 18.56
CA LEU A 278 5.24 -7.75 18.90
C LEU A 278 6.69 -7.98 18.46
N MET A 279 7.21 -7.09 17.61
CA MET A 279 8.62 -7.05 17.19
C MET A 279 9.14 -8.38 16.61
N GLU A 280 8.30 -9.07 15.84
CA GLU A 280 8.67 -10.31 15.14
C GLU A 280 9.59 -9.97 13.96
N VAL A 281 10.79 -10.55 13.92
CA VAL A 281 11.68 -10.40 12.77
C VAL A 281 11.25 -11.39 11.67
N GLN A 282 10.78 -10.86 10.55
CA GLN A 282 10.40 -11.62 9.35
C GLN A 282 11.48 -11.53 8.28
N SER A 283 11.79 -12.66 7.65
CA SER A 283 12.81 -12.76 6.61
C SER A 283 12.16 -12.74 5.22
N TYR A 284 12.58 -11.80 4.38
CA TYR A 284 12.24 -11.72 2.96
C TYR A 284 13.45 -12.11 2.10
N SER A 285 13.29 -12.10 0.78
CA SER A 285 14.34 -12.49 -0.16
C SER A 285 15.62 -11.66 -0.04
N THR A 286 15.51 -10.37 0.25
CA THR A 286 16.64 -9.41 0.24
C THR A 286 16.92 -8.77 1.61
N VAL A 287 15.98 -8.82 2.55
CA VAL A 287 16.10 -8.18 3.88
C VAL A 287 15.42 -8.99 4.98
N HIS A 288 15.86 -8.79 6.22
CA HIS A 288 15.07 -9.05 7.43
C HIS A 288 14.42 -7.76 7.91
N THR A 289 13.23 -7.88 8.49
CA THR A 289 12.41 -6.74 8.88
C THR A 289 11.67 -7.01 10.17
N MET A 290 11.67 -6.07 11.12
CA MET A 290 10.92 -6.20 12.36
C MET A 290 9.50 -5.68 12.18
N VAL A 291 8.54 -6.56 12.43
CA VAL A 291 7.11 -6.39 12.17
C VAL A 291 6.33 -6.59 13.47
N SER A 292 5.36 -5.71 13.72
CA SER A 292 4.34 -5.95 14.75
C SER A 292 2.98 -6.12 14.08
N THR A 293 2.07 -6.86 14.70
CA THR A 293 0.70 -7.05 14.22
C THR A 293 -0.27 -6.56 15.29
N ILE A 294 -1.11 -5.60 14.93
CA ILE A 294 -2.14 -5.03 15.79
C ILE A 294 -3.49 -5.35 15.15
N GLN A 295 -4.41 -5.91 15.92
CA GLN A 295 -5.74 -6.32 15.45
C GLN A 295 -6.83 -5.89 16.42
N GLY A 296 -8.03 -5.64 15.92
CA GLY A 296 -9.23 -5.47 16.73
C GLY A 296 -10.51 -5.72 15.95
N GLN A 297 -11.62 -5.93 16.67
CA GLN A 297 -12.93 -6.13 16.05
C GLN A 297 -13.53 -4.78 15.67
N LYS A 298 -13.83 -4.53 14.40
CA LYS A 298 -14.48 -3.29 13.95
C LYS A 298 -15.81 -3.06 14.67
N LYS A 299 -16.11 -1.81 15.06
CA LYS A 299 -17.46 -1.44 15.53
C LYS A 299 -18.50 -1.64 14.41
N THR A 300 -19.66 -2.18 14.76
CA THR A 300 -20.73 -2.51 13.80
C THR A 300 -21.33 -1.28 13.15
N ASN A 301 -21.41 -0.15 13.88
CA ASN A 301 -21.97 1.11 13.40
C ASN A 301 -21.01 1.96 12.55
N LEU A 302 -19.77 1.51 12.33
CA LEU A 302 -18.77 2.24 11.54
C LEU A 302 -18.57 1.60 10.17
N THR A 303 -18.32 2.45 9.18
CA THR A 303 -18.00 2.00 7.81
C THR A 303 -16.50 1.73 7.65
N PRO A 304 -16.08 0.94 6.64
CA PRO A 304 -14.67 0.75 6.30
C PRO A 304 -13.89 2.06 6.09
N VAL A 305 -14.54 3.10 5.54
CA VAL A 305 -13.93 4.43 5.39
C VAL A 305 -13.54 5.05 6.73
N HIS A 306 -14.37 4.92 7.76
CA HIS A 306 -14.01 5.41 9.09
C HIS A 306 -12.75 4.71 9.61
N CYS A 307 -12.57 3.41 9.31
CA CYS A 307 -11.36 2.68 9.68
C CYS A 307 -10.12 3.22 8.96
N ILE A 308 -10.22 3.46 7.65
CA ILE A 308 -9.14 4.04 6.86
C ILE A 308 -8.80 5.44 7.38
N GLN A 309 -9.79 6.32 7.56
CA GLN A 309 -9.60 7.69 8.04
C GLN A 309 -9.00 7.77 9.45
N ALA A 310 -9.32 6.81 10.32
CA ALA A 310 -8.74 6.77 11.66
C ALA A 310 -7.23 6.51 11.61
N ALA A 311 -6.77 5.60 10.76
CA ALA A 311 -5.37 5.20 10.73
C ALA A 311 -4.53 5.93 9.67
N PHE A 312 -5.12 6.56 8.65
CA PHE A 312 -4.38 7.15 7.53
C PHE A 312 -3.82 8.55 7.87
N PRO A 313 -2.63 8.91 7.37
CA PRO A 313 -1.64 8.08 6.70
C PRO A 313 -0.91 7.13 7.67
N GLY A 314 -0.17 6.16 7.12
CA GLY A 314 0.57 5.18 7.91
C GLY A 314 1.50 5.81 8.95
N GLY A 315 1.44 5.32 10.20
CA GLY A 315 2.21 5.85 11.33
C GLY A 315 3.73 5.82 11.08
N SER A 316 4.23 4.74 10.48
CA SER A 316 5.64 4.56 10.11
C SER A 316 6.16 5.62 9.13
N MET A 317 5.25 6.20 8.32
CA MET A 317 5.54 7.23 7.33
C MET A 317 5.22 8.64 7.82
N THR A 318 4.81 8.85 9.06
CA THR A 318 4.47 10.18 9.59
C THR A 318 5.34 10.48 10.80
N GLY A 319 4.87 10.09 11.97
CA GLY A 319 5.50 10.35 13.26
C GLY A 319 4.48 10.23 14.38
N ALA A 320 4.93 10.40 15.61
CA ALA A 320 4.09 10.36 16.80
C ALA A 320 4.32 11.61 17.65
N PRO A 321 3.29 12.37 18.06
CA PRO A 321 1.86 12.23 17.73
C PRO A 321 1.52 12.61 16.27
N LYS A 322 0.73 11.77 15.58
CA LYS A 322 0.52 11.83 14.12
C LYS A 322 0.18 13.21 13.56
N LEU A 323 -0.87 13.86 14.06
CA LEU A 323 -1.35 15.13 13.52
C LEU A 323 -0.27 16.22 13.63
N ARG A 324 0.37 16.32 14.79
CA ARG A 324 1.45 17.29 15.01
C ARG A 324 2.66 17.00 14.11
N SER A 325 3.06 15.73 14.02
CA SER A 325 4.15 15.32 13.13
C SER A 325 3.89 15.70 11.67
N MET A 326 2.66 15.51 11.18
CA MET A 326 2.30 15.88 9.79
C MET A 326 2.35 17.39 9.55
N GLU A 327 1.98 18.22 10.53
CA GLU A 327 2.12 19.69 10.43
C GLU A 327 3.58 20.09 10.32
N LEU A 328 4.43 19.54 11.19
CA LEU A 328 5.87 19.83 11.19
C LEU A 328 6.54 19.38 9.89
N LEU A 329 6.17 18.20 9.38
CA LEU A 329 6.67 17.69 8.10
C LEU A 329 6.26 18.59 6.94
N ASP A 330 5.04 19.13 6.93
CA ASP A 330 4.61 20.10 5.91
C ASP A 330 5.42 21.41 5.95
N LEU A 331 5.92 21.83 7.12
CA LEU A 331 6.80 23.00 7.24
C LEU A 331 8.20 22.75 6.68
N VAL A 332 8.68 21.50 6.77
CA VAL A 332 10.08 21.13 6.46
C VAL A 332 10.23 20.57 5.04
N GLU A 333 9.24 19.82 4.55
CA GLU A 333 9.21 19.30 3.20
C GLU A 333 9.00 20.45 2.19
N SER A 334 9.62 20.34 1.02
CA SER A 334 9.59 21.38 -0.02
C SER A 334 8.66 21.04 -1.19
N CYS A 335 8.11 19.83 -1.19
CA CYS A 335 7.30 19.27 -2.26
C CYS A 335 6.24 18.34 -1.64
N PRO A 336 5.14 18.05 -2.35
CA PRO A 336 4.15 17.09 -1.88
C PRO A 336 4.70 15.67 -1.99
N ARG A 337 4.27 14.78 -1.11
CA ARG A 337 4.57 13.34 -1.24
C ARG A 337 3.79 12.68 -2.39
N GLY A 338 2.61 13.21 -2.72
CA GLY A 338 1.76 12.67 -3.78
C GLY A 338 1.32 11.24 -3.45
N ILE A 339 1.63 10.28 -4.33
CA ILE A 339 1.29 8.86 -4.13
C ILE A 339 2.16 8.22 -3.03
N TYR A 340 3.41 8.67 -2.87
CA TYR A 340 4.34 8.16 -1.86
C TYR A 340 3.84 8.44 -0.43
N SER A 341 4.07 7.51 0.51
CA SER A 341 3.47 7.50 1.86
C SER A 341 1.94 7.45 1.89
N GLY A 342 1.29 7.32 0.74
CA GLY A 342 -0.12 6.96 0.64
C GLY A 342 -0.32 5.45 0.72
N SER A 343 -1.37 4.95 0.05
CA SER A 343 -1.71 3.53 0.01
C SER A 343 -2.14 3.07 -1.36
N ILE A 344 -1.82 1.82 -1.70
CA ILE A 344 -2.36 1.09 -2.85
C ILE A 344 -3.07 -0.16 -2.34
N GLY A 345 -4.18 -0.50 -2.97
CA GLY A 345 -4.89 -1.74 -2.67
C GLY A 345 -6.30 -1.74 -3.23
N PHE A 346 -7.21 -2.41 -2.53
CA PHE A 346 -8.60 -2.53 -2.93
C PHE A 346 -9.57 -2.18 -1.81
N ILE A 347 -10.79 -1.80 -2.18
CA ILE A 347 -11.97 -1.73 -1.33
C ILE A 347 -13.07 -2.51 -2.05
N SER A 348 -13.46 -3.66 -1.49
CA SER A 348 -14.46 -4.53 -2.10
C SER A 348 -15.88 -4.04 -1.83
N TYR A 349 -16.84 -4.41 -2.67
CA TYR A 349 -18.24 -4.01 -2.49
C TYR A 349 -18.85 -4.51 -1.17
N ASN A 350 -18.33 -5.61 -0.62
CA ASN A 350 -18.78 -6.15 0.68
C ASN A 350 -18.14 -5.46 1.89
N GLY A 351 -17.33 -4.42 1.65
CA GLY A 351 -16.71 -3.61 2.69
C GLY A 351 -15.35 -4.10 3.19
N THR A 352 -14.83 -5.22 2.71
CA THR A 352 -13.44 -5.60 2.99
C THR A 352 -12.47 -4.69 2.25
N PHE A 353 -11.25 -4.56 2.77
CA PHE A 353 -10.16 -3.88 2.07
C PHE A 353 -8.81 -4.43 2.54
N ASP A 354 -7.80 -4.28 1.69
CA ASP A 354 -6.39 -4.46 2.06
C ASP A 354 -5.59 -3.37 1.36
N LEU A 355 -4.91 -2.55 2.16
CA LEU A 355 -4.17 -1.37 1.72
C LEU A 355 -2.72 -1.48 2.21
N ASN A 356 -1.77 -1.21 1.33
CA ASN A 356 -0.36 -1.15 1.65
C ASN A 356 0.07 0.28 2.04
N ILE A 357 1.34 0.44 2.41
CA ILE A 357 2.00 1.74 2.41
C ILE A 357 2.79 1.87 1.11
N VAL A 358 2.67 2.98 0.39
CA VAL A 358 3.47 3.22 -0.82
C VAL A 358 4.87 3.70 -0.44
N ILE A 359 5.84 2.78 -0.47
CA ILE A 359 7.27 3.00 -0.20
C ILE A 359 8.19 2.36 -1.22
#